data_AF-G9K9F4-F1
#
_entry.id   AF-G9K9F4-F1
#
_cell.length_a   1.000
_cell.length_b   1.000
_cell.length_c   1.000
_cell.angle_alpha   90.00
_cell.angle_beta   90.00
_cell.angle_gamma   90.00
#
_symmetry.space_group_name_H-M   'P 1'
#
loop_
_entity.id
_entity.type
_entity.pdbx_description
1 polymer ?
#
loop_
_entity_poly.entity_id
_entity_poly.type
_entity_poly.pdbx_seq_one_letter_code
_entity_poly.pdbx_strand_id
1 'polypeptide(L)'
;MAAAVVGPGAALAPGAALAPSSLLLVVGGECGCSGLLAYVLEELERGIRSWDIDPGICSLDEQLKVFVSRHSATFSSIVKGQRSLHHRGDTLETLVLLNPSDRSLCDELRNLLLDPAPHKLLVLAGPCLEETGELLLQTGGFSLRHFLQVLGDKEIRDLLASTPPPADLPKLTITCPTFGDWAQLSPEVLGLHSALQLRWNPPVQLPASEGLREFLEYVAESLEPPSPFDLLEPPASVGCIRGLPQARPALLLHLPRWPR
;
A
#
# COMPACT_ATOMS: atom_id res chain seq x y z
N MET A 1 64.21 -6.91 -18.85
CA MET A 1 63.80 -6.00 -17.77
C MET A 1 62.85 -4.98 -18.36
N ALA A 2 61.54 -5.18 -18.19
CA ALA A 2 60.51 -4.16 -18.38
C ALA A 2 59.26 -4.66 -17.62
N ALA A 3 58.93 -3.96 -16.54
CA ALA A 3 57.86 -4.30 -15.62
C ALA A 3 56.52 -3.74 -16.12
N ALA A 4 55.46 -4.52 -15.91
CA ALA A 4 54.08 -4.08 -16.04
C ALA A 4 53.74 -3.06 -14.96
N VAL A 5 52.98 -2.02 -15.32
CA VAL A 5 52.33 -1.13 -14.35
C VAL A 5 50.82 -1.20 -14.56
N VAL A 6 50.16 -1.60 -13.47
CA VAL A 6 48.73 -1.78 -13.26
C VAL A 6 48.05 -0.42 -13.15
N GLY A 7 46.83 -0.29 -13.69
CA GLY A 7 46.06 0.96 -13.75
C GLY A 7 45.41 1.39 -12.43
N PRO A 8 44.71 2.53 -12.39
CA PRO A 8 43.81 2.87 -11.30
C PRO A 8 42.41 2.36 -11.61
N GLY A 9 41.93 1.49 -10.72
CA GLY A 9 40.55 1.01 -10.71
C GLY A 9 39.56 2.15 -10.51
N ALA A 10 38.58 2.21 -11.40
CA ALA A 10 37.34 2.92 -11.14
C ALA A 10 36.64 2.20 -9.99
N ALA A 11 36.63 2.84 -8.82
CA ALA A 11 35.83 2.41 -7.70
C ALA A 11 34.36 2.36 -8.15
N LEU A 12 33.79 1.15 -8.21
CA LEU A 12 32.35 0.98 -8.27
C LEU A 12 31.77 1.65 -7.03
N ALA A 13 30.89 2.62 -7.24
CA ALA A 13 29.98 3.08 -6.20
C ALA A 13 29.28 1.84 -5.61
N PRO A 14 29.13 1.73 -4.28
CA PRO A 14 28.35 0.64 -3.72
C PRO A 14 26.93 0.81 -4.24
N GLY A 15 26.49 -0.14 -5.07
CA GLY A 15 25.09 -0.23 -5.45
C GLY A 15 24.27 -0.24 -4.17
N ALA A 16 23.33 0.69 -4.05
CA ALA A 16 22.41 0.74 -2.92
C ALA A 16 21.86 -0.67 -2.71
N ALA A 17 22.18 -1.28 -1.57
CA ALA A 17 21.63 -2.58 -1.23
C ALA A 17 20.11 -2.41 -1.26
N LEU A 18 19.46 -3.14 -2.17
CA LEU A 18 18.01 -3.11 -2.28
C LEU A 18 17.45 -3.77 -1.03
N ALA A 19 16.40 -3.16 -0.46
CA ALA A 19 15.74 -3.71 0.70
C ALA A 19 15.24 -5.14 0.36
N PRO A 20 15.44 -6.13 1.23
CA PRO A 20 14.92 -7.47 1.04
C PRO A 20 13.39 -7.54 1.13
N SER A 21 12.72 -6.43 1.47
CA SER A 21 11.28 -6.40 1.72
C SER A 21 10.63 -5.10 1.27
N SER A 22 9.43 -5.23 0.69
CA SER A 22 8.66 -4.10 0.15
C SER A 22 7.20 -4.19 0.59
N LEU A 23 6.72 -3.10 1.17
CA LEU A 23 5.38 -2.96 1.77
C LEU A 23 4.61 -1.86 1.05
N LEU A 24 3.45 -2.21 0.51
CA LEU A 24 2.48 -1.27 -0.07
C LEU A 24 1.16 -1.35 0.69
N LEU A 25 0.80 -0.27 1.37
CA LEU A 25 -0.48 -0.11 2.04
C LEU A 25 -1.34 0.87 1.26
N VAL A 26 -2.60 0.53 1.06
CA VAL A 26 -3.54 1.31 0.27
C VAL A 26 -4.77 1.57 1.13
N VAL A 27 -5.03 2.84 1.39
CA VAL A 27 -6.24 3.29 2.08
C VAL A 27 -7.17 3.98 1.08
N GLY A 28 -8.28 3.32 0.77
CA GLY A 28 -9.30 3.82 -0.15
C GLY A 28 -10.31 4.75 0.50
N GLY A 29 -10.76 5.75 -0.25
CA GLY A 29 -11.87 6.64 0.10
C GLY A 29 -11.58 7.61 1.26
N GLU A 30 -12.49 8.57 1.45
CA GLU A 30 -12.43 9.48 2.59
C GLU A 30 -12.98 8.78 3.85
N CYS A 31 -12.15 8.65 4.89
CA CYS A 31 -12.53 8.07 6.18
C CYS A 31 -13.31 9.06 7.07
N GLY A 32 -14.26 9.81 6.49
CA GLY A 32 -14.98 10.89 7.18
C GLY A 32 -15.96 10.43 8.27
N CYS A 33 -16.22 9.13 8.39
CA CYS A 33 -17.05 8.53 9.43
C CYS A 33 -16.18 7.75 10.43
N SER A 34 -16.33 8.01 11.73
CA SER A 34 -15.53 7.35 12.80
C SER A 34 -15.53 5.82 12.74
N GLY A 35 -16.65 5.19 12.32
CA GLY A 35 -16.72 3.73 12.18
C GLY A 35 -15.93 3.16 10.99
N LEU A 36 -15.70 3.95 9.93
CA LEU A 36 -14.88 3.52 8.79
C LEU A 36 -13.40 3.57 9.13
N LEU A 37 -12.96 4.58 9.89
CA LEU A 37 -11.56 4.68 10.31
C LEU A 37 -11.16 3.46 11.15
N ALA A 38 -11.96 3.09 12.15
CA ALA A 38 -11.69 1.90 12.97
C ALA A 38 -11.56 0.64 12.10
N TYR A 39 -12.49 0.44 11.16
CA TYR A 39 -12.44 -0.68 10.22
C TYR A 39 -11.16 -0.68 9.35
N VAL A 40 -10.77 0.48 8.82
CA VAL A 40 -9.53 0.60 8.03
C VAL A 40 -8.31 0.25 8.85
N LEU A 41 -8.21 0.75 10.08
CA LEU A 41 -7.08 0.45 10.97
C LEU A 41 -7.01 -1.04 11.34
N GLU A 42 -8.15 -1.67 11.62
CA GLU A 42 -8.22 -3.12 11.86
C GLU A 42 -7.73 -3.92 10.64
N GLU A 43 -8.13 -3.52 9.43
CA GLU A 43 -7.70 -4.19 8.19
C GLU A 43 -6.20 -3.98 7.91
N LEU A 44 -5.66 -2.78 8.19
CA LEU A 44 -4.24 -2.50 8.09
C LEU A 44 -3.44 -3.31 9.12
N GLU A 45 -3.88 -3.34 10.38
CA GLU A 45 -3.26 -4.13 11.44
C GLU A 45 -3.24 -5.61 11.08
N ARG A 46 -4.40 -6.15 10.69
CA ARG A 46 -4.55 -7.53 10.25
C ARG A 46 -3.64 -7.85 9.06
N GLY A 47 -3.60 -6.97 8.07
CA GLY A 47 -2.78 -7.12 6.88
C GLY A 47 -1.29 -7.18 7.19
N ILE A 48 -0.78 -6.21 7.97
CA ILE A 48 0.62 -6.19 8.39
C ILE A 48 0.96 -7.41 9.23
N ARG A 49 0.09 -7.79 10.18
CA ARG A 49 0.34 -8.94 11.06
C ARG A 49 0.19 -10.30 10.37
N SER A 50 -0.41 -10.34 9.19
CA SER A 50 -0.49 -11.55 8.36
C SER A 50 0.79 -11.80 7.54
N TRP A 51 1.73 -10.85 7.54
CA TRP A 51 2.94 -10.95 6.73
C TRP A 51 3.92 -11.99 7.29
N ASP A 52 4.14 -13.04 6.51
CA ASP A 52 5.13 -14.08 6.79
C ASP A 52 6.54 -13.61 6.42
N ILE A 53 7.15 -12.86 7.34
CA ILE A 53 8.51 -12.35 7.21
C ILE A 53 9.32 -12.67 8.47
N ASP A 54 10.54 -13.16 8.27
CA ASP A 54 11.45 -13.45 9.36
C ASP A 54 11.93 -12.14 10.02
N PRO A 55 11.73 -11.95 11.34
CA PRO A 55 12.27 -10.81 12.08
C PRO A 55 13.79 -10.63 11.95
N GLY A 56 14.53 -11.69 11.66
CA GLY A 56 15.97 -11.63 11.37
C GLY A 56 16.30 -10.96 10.03
N ILE A 57 15.37 -10.96 9.07
CA ILE A 57 15.49 -10.26 7.79
C ILE A 57 14.97 -8.82 7.91
N CYS A 58 13.80 -8.67 8.53
CA CYS A 58 13.14 -7.38 8.70
C CYS A 58 12.41 -7.33 10.04
N SER A 59 12.93 -6.51 10.96
CA SER A 59 12.21 -6.17 12.18
C SER A 59 11.13 -5.14 11.87
N LEU A 60 9.90 -5.59 11.61
CA LEU A 60 8.77 -4.72 11.29
C LEU A 60 8.53 -3.68 12.39
N ASP A 61 8.70 -4.06 13.67
CA ASP A 61 8.51 -3.14 14.79
C ASP A 61 9.43 -1.91 14.68
N GLU A 62 10.72 -2.13 14.43
CA GLU A 62 11.70 -1.05 14.32
C GLU A 62 11.53 -0.26 13.02
N GLN A 63 11.25 -0.95 11.90
CA GLN A 63 11.06 -0.28 10.61
C GLN A 63 9.83 0.63 10.59
N LEU A 64 8.73 0.22 11.25
CA LEU A 64 7.52 1.04 11.36
C LEU A 64 7.74 2.27 12.26
N LYS A 65 8.52 2.17 13.35
CA LYS A 65 8.95 3.34 14.15
C LYS A 65 9.79 4.31 13.32
N VAL A 66 10.74 3.78 12.53
CA VAL A 66 11.56 4.60 11.63
C VAL A 66 10.68 5.29 10.59
N PHE A 67 9.69 4.60 10.03
CA PHE A 67 8.73 5.18 9.10
C PHE A 67 8.04 6.41 9.71
N VAL A 68 7.47 6.28 10.92
CA VAL A 68 6.77 7.39 11.59
C VAL A 68 7.66 8.63 11.72
N SER A 69 8.96 8.43 11.97
CA SER A 69 9.91 9.54 12.15
C SER A 69 10.57 10.07 10.88
N ARG A 70 10.66 9.29 9.79
CA ARG A 70 11.51 9.61 8.62
C ARG A 70 10.86 9.43 7.25
N HIS A 71 9.56 9.16 7.18
CA HIS A 71 8.88 9.09 5.89
C HIS A 71 8.86 10.48 5.22
N SER A 72 8.87 10.45 3.90
CA SER A 72 8.56 11.60 3.05
C SER A 72 7.07 11.60 2.72
N ALA A 73 6.46 12.78 2.66
CA ALA A 73 5.06 12.94 2.29
C ALA A 73 4.98 13.68 0.95
N THR A 74 4.28 13.09 -0.01
CA THR A 74 3.99 13.72 -1.31
C THR A 74 2.48 13.89 -1.45
N PHE A 75 2.08 15.06 -1.94
CA PHE A 75 0.68 15.45 -2.09
C PHE A 75 0.37 15.63 -3.58
N SER A 76 -0.72 15.02 -4.05
CA SER A 76 -1.12 15.18 -5.44
C SER A 76 -1.72 16.57 -5.66
N SER A 77 -1.19 17.30 -6.65
CA SER A 77 -1.76 18.57 -7.09
C SER A 77 -2.98 18.39 -8.01
N ILE A 78 -3.21 17.17 -8.51
CA ILE A 78 -4.25 16.85 -9.49
C ILE A 78 -5.44 16.19 -8.82
N VAL A 79 -5.18 15.24 -7.91
CA VAL A 79 -6.20 14.46 -7.20
C VAL A 79 -6.29 15.00 -5.78
N LYS A 80 -7.29 15.83 -5.51
CA LYS A 80 -7.48 16.43 -4.19
C LYS A 80 -7.62 15.34 -3.13
N GLY A 81 -6.83 15.42 -2.07
CA GLY A 81 -6.88 14.47 -0.96
C GLY A 81 -5.97 13.25 -1.11
N GLN A 82 -5.41 12.99 -2.29
CA GLN A 82 -4.42 11.92 -2.47
C GLN A 82 -3.09 12.31 -1.82
N ARG A 83 -2.56 11.42 -0.98
CA ARG A 83 -1.26 11.56 -0.33
C ARG A 83 -0.50 10.24 -0.46
N SER A 84 0.81 10.33 -0.66
CA SER A 84 1.71 9.17 -0.56
C SER A 84 2.74 9.43 0.53
N LEU A 85 2.88 8.48 1.43
CA LEU A 85 3.88 8.48 2.49
C LEU A 85 4.89 7.39 2.17
N HIS A 86 6.13 7.77 1.95
CA HIS A 86 7.16 6.85 1.47
C HIS A 86 8.40 6.92 2.34
N HIS A 87 8.85 5.76 2.79
CA HIS A 87 10.13 5.60 3.44
C HIS A 87 10.88 4.42 2.82
N ARG A 88 12.13 4.66 2.45
CA ARG A 88 13.03 3.62 1.96
C ARG A 88 14.16 3.42 2.97
N GLY A 89 14.07 2.32 3.71
CA GLY A 89 15.11 1.87 4.62
C GLY A 89 16.03 0.83 3.99
N ASP A 90 16.99 0.34 4.78
CA ASP A 90 17.94 -0.69 4.33
C ASP A 90 17.29 -2.08 4.29
N THR A 91 16.34 -2.35 5.18
CA THR A 91 15.66 -3.66 5.28
C THR A 91 14.23 -3.65 4.74
N LEU A 92 13.57 -2.48 4.72
CA LEU A 92 12.17 -2.34 4.31
C LEU A 92 11.95 -1.06 3.50
N GLU A 93 11.33 -1.19 2.33
CA GLU A 93 10.70 -0.09 1.64
C GLU A 93 9.20 -0.07 1.97
N THR A 94 8.69 1.06 2.45
CA THR A 94 7.28 1.22 2.85
C THR A 94 6.65 2.38 2.08
N LEU A 95 5.57 2.08 1.37
CA LEU A 95 4.73 3.04 0.68
C LEU A 95 3.30 2.94 1.19
N VAL A 96 2.76 4.05 1.69
CA VAL A 96 1.36 4.18 2.11
C VAL A 96 0.67 5.15 1.18
N LEU A 97 -0.33 4.66 0.45
CA LEU A 97 -1.17 5.46 -0.42
C LEU A 97 -2.47 5.78 0.31
N LEU A 98 -2.67 7.06 0.62
CA LEU A 98 -3.90 7.56 1.21
C LEU A 98 -4.76 8.18 0.13
N ASN A 99 -5.97 7.65 -0.02
CA ASN A 99 -6.97 8.06 -0.99
C ASN A 99 -6.42 8.20 -2.43
N PRO A 100 -5.75 7.16 -2.98
CA PRO A 100 -5.16 7.24 -4.31
C PRO A 100 -6.22 7.27 -5.41
N SER A 101 -5.82 7.69 -6.60
CA SER A 101 -6.53 7.37 -7.84
C SER A 101 -6.25 5.95 -8.31
N ASP A 102 -7.17 5.39 -9.09
CA ASP A 102 -7.02 4.09 -9.78
C ASP A 102 -5.70 4.00 -10.55
N ARG A 103 -5.35 5.06 -11.31
CA ARG A 103 -4.10 5.13 -12.05
C ARG A 103 -2.88 5.06 -11.13
N SER A 104 -2.83 5.91 -10.10
CA SER A 104 -1.67 5.92 -9.19
C SER A 104 -1.50 4.60 -8.44
N LEU A 105 -2.60 3.94 -8.07
CA LEU A 105 -2.54 2.64 -7.43
C LEU A 105 -2.01 1.57 -8.39
N CYS A 106 -2.47 1.54 -9.65
CA CYS A 106 -1.95 0.62 -10.66
C CYS A 106 -0.45 0.85 -10.94
N ASP A 107 -0.01 2.10 -11.00
CA ASP A 107 1.39 2.45 -11.21
C ASP A 107 2.27 1.97 -10.03
N GLU A 108 1.85 2.20 -8.79
CA GLU A 108 2.62 1.76 -7.62
C GLU A 108 2.56 0.24 -7.39
N LEU A 109 1.45 -0.40 -7.74
CA LEU A 109 1.37 -1.86 -7.76
C LEU A 109 2.35 -2.45 -8.79
N ARG A 110 2.44 -1.84 -9.98
CA ARG A 110 3.43 -2.24 -10.98
C ARG A 110 4.85 -2.08 -10.44
N ASN A 111 5.15 -0.95 -9.79
CA ASN A 111 6.45 -0.72 -9.16
C ASN A 111 6.76 -1.78 -8.09
N LEU A 112 5.79 -2.12 -7.23
CA LEU A 112 5.94 -3.17 -6.23
C LEU A 112 6.27 -4.53 -6.86
N LEU A 113 5.61 -4.89 -7.96
CA LEU A 113 5.83 -6.17 -8.65
C LEU A 113 7.16 -6.22 -9.40
N LEU A 114 7.63 -5.10 -9.93
CA LEU A 114 8.93 -4.97 -10.61
C LEU A 114 10.10 -4.85 -9.63
N ASP A 115 9.84 -4.45 -8.40
CA ASP A 115 10.86 -4.35 -7.36
C ASP A 115 11.51 -5.72 -7.09
N PRO A 116 12.84 -5.81 -6.95
CA PRO A 116 13.53 -7.09 -6.79
C PRO A 116 13.42 -7.70 -5.38
N ALA A 117 12.75 -7.05 -4.41
CA ALA A 117 12.62 -7.61 -3.06
C ALA A 117 11.90 -8.96 -3.06
N PRO A 118 12.47 -10.01 -2.42
CA PRO A 118 11.85 -11.33 -2.36
C PRO A 118 10.59 -11.38 -1.51
N HIS A 119 10.44 -10.51 -0.51
CA HIS A 119 9.26 -10.47 0.36
C HIS A 119 8.44 -9.21 0.10
N LYS A 120 7.19 -9.39 -0.32
CA LYS A 120 6.29 -8.28 -0.65
C LYS A 120 4.97 -8.42 0.08
N LEU A 121 4.44 -7.30 0.55
CA LEU A 121 3.11 -7.21 1.12
C LEU A 121 2.32 -6.09 0.43
N LEU A 122 1.11 -6.42 -0.03
CA LEU A 122 0.08 -5.50 -0.45
C LEU A 122 -1.09 -5.58 0.52
N VAL A 123 -1.53 -4.45 1.08
CA VAL A 123 -2.74 -4.37 1.88
C VAL A 123 -3.70 -3.37 1.28
N LEU A 124 -4.90 -3.83 0.94
CA LEU A 124 -6.02 -3.02 0.47
C LEU A 124 -6.99 -2.83 1.63
N ALA A 125 -7.10 -1.61 2.15
CA ALA A 125 -8.01 -1.26 3.24
C ALA A 125 -8.89 -0.07 2.84
N GLY A 126 -10.17 -0.12 3.19
CA GLY A 126 -11.12 0.95 2.83
C GLY A 126 -12.51 0.42 2.52
N PRO A 127 -13.46 1.33 2.23
CA PRO A 127 -14.80 0.94 1.86
C PRO A 127 -14.78 0.25 0.49
N CYS A 128 -15.53 -0.84 0.36
CA CYS A 128 -15.60 -1.65 -0.85
C CYS A 128 -17.05 -1.80 -1.33
N LEU A 129 -17.23 -1.97 -2.63
CA LEU A 129 -18.51 -2.35 -3.21
C LEU A 129 -18.85 -3.79 -2.84
N GLU A 130 -20.05 -4.03 -2.30
CA GLU A 130 -20.48 -5.35 -1.78
C GLU A 130 -20.49 -6.45 -2.84
N GLU A 131 -20.99 -6.15 -4.04
CA GLU A 131 -21.14 -7.12 -5.13
C GLU A 131 -19.79 -7.59 -5.70
N THR A 132 -18.86 -6.66 -5.92
CA THR A 132 -17.59 -6.95 -6.62
C THR A 132 -16.39 -7.02 -5.69
N GLY A 133 -16.48 -6.47 -4.48
CA GLY A 133 -15.35 -6.25 -3.59
C GLY A 133 -14.39 -5.17 -4.10
N GLU A 134 -14.82 -4.31 -5.02
CA GLU A 134 -14.00 -3.21 -5.53
C GLU A 134 -13.74 -2.16 -4.44
N LEU A 135 -12.46 -1.87 -4.18
CA LEU A 135 -12.05 -0.83 -3.23
C LEU A 135 -12.41 0.54 -3.80
N LEU A 136 -13.15 1.34 -3.04
CA LEU A 136 -13.51 2.70 -3.44
C LEU A 136 -12.31 3.63 -3.26
N LEU A 137 -12.02 4.39 -4.31
CA LEU A 137 -10.90 5.32 -4.39
C LEU A 137 -11.39 6.77 -4.51
N GLN A 138 -10.47 7.74 -4.49
CA GLN A 138 -10.85 9.15 -4.67
C GLN A 138 -11.52 9.38 -6.02
N THR A 139 -11.01 8.69 -7.04
CA THR A 139 -11.56 8.68 -8.39
C THR A 139 -11.64 7.23 -8.86
N GLY A 140 -12.86 6.71 -8.98
CA GLY A 140 -13.11 5.34 -9.43
C GLY A 140 -12.96 4.31 -8.31
N GLY A 141 -12.47 3.13 -8.68
CA GLY A 141 -12.27 2.02 -7.75
C GLY A 141 -11.17 1.08 -8.22
N PHE A 142 -10.74 0.20 -7.33
CA PHE A 142 -9.76 -0.84 -7.62
C PHE A 142 -10.37 -2.21 -7.38
N SER A 143 -10.75 -2.85 -8.48
CA SER A 143 -11.30 -4.20 -8.52
C SER A 143 -10.24 -5.25 -8.85
N LEU A 144 -10.61 -6.52 -8.67
CA LEU A 144 -9.78 -7.65 -9.06
C LEU A 144 -9.33 -7.57 -10.53
N ARG A 145 -10.17 -7.05 -11.43
CA ARG A 145 -9.83 -6.91 -12.85
C ARG A 145 -8.65 -5.98 -13.08
N HIS A 146 -8.57 -4.89 -12.33
CA HIS A 146 -7.42 -3.97 -12.41
C HIS A 146 -6.14 -4.68 -11.96
N PHE A 147 -6.21 -5.44 -10.87
CA PHE A 147 -5.08 -6.24 -10.39
C PHE A 147 -4.60 -7.26 -11.45
N LEU A 148 -5.53 -8.01 -12.05
CA LEU A 148 -5.22 -8.97 -13.12
C LEU A 148 -4.63 -8.29 -14.36
N GLN A 149 -5.09 -7.08 -14.69
CA GLN A 149 -4.55 -6.30 -15.79
C GLN A 149 -3.09 -5.91 -15.53
N VAL A 150 -2.76 -5.48 -14.31
CA VAL A 150 -1.37 -5.17 -13.94
C VAL A 150 -0.48 -6.42 -14.05
N LEU A 151 -0.96 -7.57 -13.58
CA LEU A 151 -0.23 -8.84 -13.76
C LEU A 151 -0.08 -9.26 -15.24
N GLY A 152 -1.03 -8.87 -16.08
CA GLY A 152 -1.01 -9.12 -17.53
C GLY A 152 -0.04 -8.23 -18.31
N ASP A 153 0.53 -7.20 -17.67
CA ASP A 153 1.44 -6.27 -18.32
C ASP A 153 2.71 -6.98 -18.81
N LYS A 154 3.14 -6.59 -20.01
CA LYS A 154 4.25 -7.26 -20.70
C LYS A 154 5.52 -7.32 -19.85
N GLU A 155 5.89 -6.22 -19.21
CA GLU A 155 7.11 -6.13 -18.39
C GLU A 155 7.06 -7.07 -17.17
N ILE A 156 5.90 -7.14 -16.50
CA ILE A 156 5.68 -8.05 -15.37
C ILE A 156 5.69 -9.50 -15.86
N ARG A 157 5.03 -9.79 -16.98
CA ARG A 157 5.04 -11.13 -17.59
C ARG A 157 6.44 -11.57 -18.02
N ASP A 158 7.22 -10.67 -18.59
CA ASP A 158 8.59 -10.94 -19.02
C ASP A 158 9.50 -11.20 -17.79
N LEU A 159 9.33 -10.44 -16.71
CA LEU A 159 10.02 -10.67 -15.43
C LEU A 159 9.67 -12.05 -14.84
N LEU A 160 8.38 -12.39 -14.83
CA LEU A 160 7.88 -13.68 -14.35
C LEU A 160 8.32 -14.84 -15.25
N ALA A 161 8.46 -14.62 -16.56
CA ALA A 161 8.93 -15.64 -17.51
C ALA A 161 10.45 -15.84 -17.50
N SER A 162 11.23 -14.80 -17.19
CA SER A 162 12.70 -14.80 -17.24
C SER A 162 13.37 -15.42 -16.02
N THR A 163 12.62 -15.76 -14.97
CA THR A 163 13.21 -16.18 -13.70
C THR A 163 13.29 -17.71 -13.61
N PRO A 164 14.49 -18.35 -13.70
CA PRO A 164 14.62 -19.76 -13.33
C PRO A 164 14.32 -19.90 -11.83
N PRO A 165 13.72 -21.01 -11.37
CA PRO A 165 13.29 -21.14 -9.97
C PRO A 165 14.50 -20.97 -9.04
N PRO A 166 14.55 -19.91 -8.21
CA PRO A 166 15.45 -19.90 -7.09
C PRO A 166 15.00 -21.00 -6.12
N ALA A 167 15.87 -21.41 -5.18
CA ALA A 167 15.44 -22.24 -4.07
C ALA A 167 14.28 -21.59 -3.28
N ASP A 168 14.16 -20.25 -3.34
CA ASP A 168 13.11 -19.44 -2.74
C ASP A 168 12.47 -18.50 -3.79
N LEU A 169 11.25 -18.82 -4.25
CA LEU A 169 10.48 -17.91 -5.11
C LEU A 169 10.15 -16.61 -4.37
N PRO A 170 10.09 -15.46 -5.08
CA PRO A 170 9.56 -14.24 -4.48
C PRO A 170 8.13 -14.47 -3.99
N LYS A 171 7.81 -13.92 -2.81
CA LYS A 171 6.54 -14.08 -2.13
C LYS A 171 5.79 -12.76 -2.13
N LEU A 172 4.60 -12.75 -2.69
CA LEU A 172 3.67 -11.64 -2.60
C LEU A 172 2.49 -12.05 -1.73
N THR A 173 2.40 -11.44 -0.56
CA THR A 173 1.25 -11.54 0.33
C THR A 173 0.28 -10.41 0.01
N ILE A 174 -1.00 -10.74 -0.15
CA ILE A 174 -2.04 -9.79 -0.51
C ILE A 174 -3.13 -9.89 0.54
N THR A 175 -3.42 -8.76 1.18
CA THR A 175 -4.60 -8.58 2.01
C THR A 175 -5.62 -7.78 1.22
N CYS A 176 -6.77 -8.38 0.95
CA CYS A 176 -7.83 -7.82 0.12
C CYS A 176 -9.22 -8.22 0.66
N PRO A 177 -10.32 -7.64 0.16
CA PRO A 177 -11.66 -8.04 0.55
C PRO A 177 -11.88 -9.55 0.43
N THR A 178 -12.52 -10.16 1.43
CA THR A 178 -12.79 -11.61 1.46
C THR A 178 -14.15 -11.97 0.86
N PHE A 179 -14.71 -11.08 0.04
CA PHE A 179 -16.04 -11.19 -0.59
C PHE A 179 -15.98 -10.68 -2.04
N GLY A 180 -17.10 -10.76 -2.75
CA GLY A 180 -17.20 -10.35 -4.14
C GLY A 180 -16.29 -11.18 -5.06
N ASP A 181 -15.72 -10.54 -6.08
CA ASP A 181 -14.87 -11.20 -7.08
C ASP A 181 -13.55 -11.71 -6.46
N TRP A 182 -13.05 -11.05 -5.41
CA TRP A 182 -11.81 -11.44 -4.72
C TRP A 182 -11.91 -12.80 -4.02
N ALA A 183 -13.10 -13.15 -3.52
CA ALA A 183 -13.34 -14.45 -2.87
C ALA A 183 -13.40 -15.62 -3.86
N GLN A 184 -13.64 -15.33 -5.15
CA GLN A 184 -13.77 -16.32 -6.20
C GLN A 184 -12.41 -16.66 -6.85
N LEU A 185 -11.33 -16.01 -6.42
CA LEU A 185 -10.00 -16.29 -6.90
C LEU A 185 -9.55 -17.69 -6.49
N SER A 186 -9.37 -18.56 -7.49
CA SER A 186 -8.56 -19.76 -7.31
C SER A 186 -7.10 -19.46 -7.69
N PRO A 187 -6.12 -19.96 -6.94
CA PRO A 187 -4.70 -19.78 -7.27
C PRO A 187 -4.36 -20.27 -8.70
N GLU A 188 -5.06 -21.31 -9.16
CA GLU A 188 -4.92 -21.93 -10.47
C GLU A 188 -5.21 -20.98 -11.65
N VAL A 189 -6.07 -19.98 -11.47
CA VAL A 189 -6.49 -19.04 -12.52
C VAL A 189 -5.35 -18.12 -12.97
N LEU A 190 -4.32 -17.94 -12.15
CA LEU A 190 -3.26 -16.98 -12.44
C LEU A 190 -2.12 -17.57 -13.27
N GLY A 191 -1.92 -18.89 -13.26
CA GLY A 191 -0.80 -19.52 -13.97
C GLY A 191 0.59 -19.01 -13.54
N LEU A 192 0.67 -18.29 -12.41
CA LEU A 192 1.88 -17.62 -11.91
C LEU A 192 2.72 -18.49 -10.96
N HIS A 193 2.28 -19.72 -10.68
CA HIS A 193 2.87 -20.61 -9.68
C HIS A 193 4.34 -20.95 -9.90
N SER A 194 4.85 -20.83 -11.13
CA SER A 194 6.24 -21.13 -11.45
C SER A 194 7.21 -19.97 -11.17
N ALA A 195 6.72 -18.76 -10.93
CA ALA A 195 7.55 -17.55 -10.85
C ALA A 195 7.31 -16.67 -9.62
N LEU A 196 6.09 -16.66 -9.06
CA LEU A 196 5.73 -15.87 -7.88
C LEU A 196 4.84 -16.68 -6.93
N GLN A 197 5.23 -16.74 -5.65
CA GLN A 197 4.39 -17.34 -4.62
C GLN A 197 3.37 -16.31 -4.11
N LEU A 198 2.13 -16.46 -4.58
CA LEU A 198 1.01 -15.61 -4.16
C LEU A 198 0.32 -16.20 -2.93
N ARG A 199 0.08 -15.34 -1.91
CA ARG A 199 -0.70 -15.68 -0.72
C ARG A 199 -1.80 -14.66 -0.51
N TRP A 200 -3.03 -15.14 -0.45
CA TRP A 200 -4.23 -14.32 -0.31
C TRP A 200 -4.74 -14.41 1.12
N ASN A 201 -4.95 -13.26 1.77
CA ASN A 201 -5.52 -13.14 3.11
C ASN A 201 -5.04 -14.22 4.11
N PRO A 202 -3.73 -14.38 4.32
CA PRO A 202 -3.26 -15.35 5.31
C PRO A 202 -3.74 -14.96 6.72
N PRO A 203 -3.84 -15.93 7.64
CA PRO A 203 -4.16 -15.64 9.04
C PRO A 203 -3.04 -14.78 9.67
N VAL A 204 -3.39 -14.03 10.71
CA VAL A 204 -2.43 -13.25 11.51
C VAL A 204 -1.38 -14.19 12.11
N GLN A 205 -0.10 -13.88 11.91
CA GLN A 205 1.04 -14.66 12.39
C GLN A 205 1.92 -13.88 13.35
N LEU A 206 2.03 -12.56 13.14
CA LEU A 206 2.87 -11.69 13.93
C LEU A 206 2.12 -11.19 15.19
N PRO A 207 2.83 -11.05 16.33
CA PRO A 207 2.26 -10.45 17.52
C PRO A 207 1.97 -8.96 17.29
N ALA A 208 1.10 -8.38 18.12
CA ALA A 208 0.99 -6.93 18.20
C ALA A 208 2.33 -6.34 18.67
N SER A 209 2.70 -5.18 18.15
CA SER A 209 3.97 -4.52 18.46
C SER A 209 3.76 -3.02 18.67
N GLU A 210 4.69 -2.37 19.36
CA GLU A 210 4.59 -0.94 19.67
C GLU A 210 4.73 -0.09 18.41
N GLY A 211 5.69 -0.42 17.54
CA GLY A 211 5.90 0.25 16.26
C GLY A 211 4.70 0.14 15.33
N LEU A 212 4.00 -1.00 15.32
CA LEU A 212 2.75 -1.14 14.57
C LEU A 212 1.65 -0.22 15.14
N ARG A 213 1.52 -0.15 16.46
CA ARG A 213 0.55 0.73 17.12
C ARG A 213 0.83 2.21 16.79
N GLU A 214 2.07 2.67 16.97
CA GLU A 214 2.47 4.05 16.64
C GLU A 214 2.25 4.37 15.15
N PHE A 215 2.56 3.41 14.28
CA PHE A 215 2.31 3.55 12.85
C PHE A 215 0.81 3.71 12.53
N LEU A 216 -0.05 2.89 13.12
CA LEU A 216 -1.50 2.97 12.91
C LEU A 216 -2.09 4.26 13.48
N GLU A 217 -1.61 4.70 14.65
CA GLU A 217 -1.96 6.01 15.23
C GLU A 217 -1.59 7.14 14.26
N TYR A 218 -0.38 7.11 13.70
CA TYR A 218 0.07 8.11 12.73
C TYR A 218 -0.76 8.10 11.42
N VAL A 219 -1.09 6.90 10.90
CA VAL A 219 -1.95 6.77 9.71
C VAL A 219 -3.35 7.29 10.01
N ALA A 220 -3.88 7.05 11.22
CA ALA A 220 -5.17 7.56 11.65
C ALA A 220 -5.21 9.09 11.64
N GLU A 221 -4.21 9.73 12.24
CA GLU A 221 -4.05 11.20 12.22
C GLU A 221 -3.94 11.74 10.79
N SER A 222 -3.25 11.00 9.91
CA SER A 222 -3.09 11.36 8.50
C SER A 222 -4.38 11.26 7.68
N LEU A 223 -5.35 10.46 8.14
CA LEU A 223 -6.66 10.25 7.52
C LEU A 223 -7.73 11.20 8.04
N GLU A 224 -7.49 11.89 9.14
CA GLU A 224 -8.45 12.87 9.66
C GLU A 224 -8.66 13.99 8.64
N PRO A 225 -9.94 14.35 8.35
CA PRO A 225 -10.22 15.46 7.45
C PRO A 225 -9.64 16.74 8.05
N PRO A 226 -9.05 17.64 7.22
CA PRO A 226 -8.61 18.95 7.71
C PRO A 226 -9.79 19.64 8.39
N SER A 227 -9.50 20.35 9.47
CA SER A 227 -10.54 21.02 10.25
C SER A 227 -11.38 21.91 9.33
N PRO A 228 -12.71 21.99 9.53
CA PRO A 228 -13.54 22.96 8.81
C PRO A 228 -12.99 24.40 8.92
N PHE A 229 -12.25 24.69 10.00
CA PHE A 229 -11.56 25.96 10.21
C PHE A 229 -10.30 26.14 9.36
N ASP A 230 -9.61 25.06 8.97
CA ASP A 230 -8.45 25.09 8.06
C ASP A 230 -8.89 25.26 6.58
N LEU A 231 -10.16 24.96 6.30
CA LEU A 231 -10.82 25.21 5.01
C LEU A 231 -11.37 26.63 4.89
N LEU A 232 -11.38 27.40 5.97
CA LEU A 232 -11.71 28.82 5.91
C LEU A 232 -10.49 29.56 5.35
N GLU A 233 -10.67 30.24 4.22
CA GLU A 233 -9.70 31.24 3.79
C GLU A 233 -9.48 32.22 4.96
N PRO A 234 -8.22 32.60 5.29
CA PRO A 234 -7.99 33.67 6.26
C PRO A 234 -8.82 34.87 5.80
N PRO A 235 -9.61 35.50 6.69
CA PRO A 235 -10.65 36.42 6.27
C PRO A 235 -10.06 37.49 5.37
N ALA A 236 -10.39 37.42 4.07
CA ALA A 236 -10.15 38.51 3.17
C ALA A 236 -10.90 39.70 3.75
N SER A 237 -10.14 40.73 4.09
CA SER A 237 -10.62 42.00 4.60
C SER A 237 -11.90 42.45 3.87
N VAL A 238 -12.99 42.55 4.63
CA VAL A 238 -14.22 43.33 4.38
C VAL A 238 -14.93 43.05 3.04
N GLY A 239 -16.06 42.32 3.08
CA GLY A 239 -17.12 42.54 2.08
C GLY A 239 -18.11 41.41 1.80
N CYS A 240 -19.28 41.49 2.44
CA CYS A 240 -20.60 41.05 1.94
C CYS A 240 -20.95 39.54 1.88
N ILE A 241 -22.24 39.28 2.14
CA ILE A 241 -22.89 38.01 2.48
C ILE A 241 -23.50 37.37 1.21
N ARG A 242 -23.34 36.05 0.97
CA ARG A 242 -24.40 35.17 0.41
C ARG A 242 -24.00 33.69 0.26
N GLY A 243 -24.88 32.79 0.73
CA GLY A 243 -25.11 31.45 0.14
C GLY A 243 -24.78 30.24 1.03
N LEU A 244 -25.82 29.55 1.53
CA LEU A 244 -25.77 28.25 2.21
C LEU A 244 -25.23 27.13 1.29
N PRO A 245 -24.48 26.13 1.79
CA PRO A 245 -24.20 24.92 1.03
C PRO A 245 -25.35 23.91 1.13
N GLN A 246 -25.71 23.33 -0.02
CA GLN A 246 -26.60 22.16 -0.13
C GLN A 246 -25.95 20.92 0.51
N ALA A 247 -26.70 20.23 1.37
CA ALA A 247 -26.37 18.90 1.85
C ALA A 247 -26.43 17.88 0.70
N ARG A 248 -25.38 17.07 0.54
CA ARG A 248 -25.36 15.89 -0.33
C ARG A 248 -26.06 14.71 0.36
N PRO A 249 -26.71 13.81 -0.39
CA PRO A 249 -27.42 12.66 0.19
C PRO A 249 -26.44 11.64 0.76
N ALA A 250 -26.80 11.04 1.90
CA ALA A 250 -26.05 9.97 2.53
C ALA A 250 -26.11 8.70 1.67
N LEU A 251 -24.96 8.23 1.19
CA LEU A 251 -24.79 6.88 0.68
C LEU A 251 -24.80 5.92 1.87
N LEU A 252 -25.64 4.87 1.79
CA LEU A 252 -25.68 3.80 2.78
C LEU A 252 -24.35 3.03 2.70
N LEU A 253 -23.47 3.24 3.68
CA LEU A 253 -22.26 2.45 3.89
C LEU A 253 -22.59 1.34 4.89
N HIS A 254 -22.42 0.07 4.50
CA HIS A 254 -22.60 -1.06 5.40
C HIS A 254 -21.23 -1.54 5.90
N LEU A 255 -21.04 -1.54 7.22
CA LEU A 255 -19.91 -2.18 7.88
C LEU A 255 -20.21 -3.68 8.00
N PRO A 256 -19.33 -4.59 7.55
CA PRO A 256 -19.57 -6.02 7.71
C PRO A 256 -19.57 -6.37 9.20
N ARG A 257 -20.68 -6.95 9.68
CA ARG A 257 -20.76 -7.56 11.00
C ARG A 257 -20.26 -9.00 10.91
N TRP A 258 -19.15 -9.30 11.58
CA TRP A 258 -18.72 -10.68 11.77
C TRP A 258 -19.31 -11.28 13.07
N PRO A 259 -19.61 -12.59 13.09
CA PRO A 259 -20.04 -13.28 14.29
C PRO A 259 -18.83 -13.50 15.22
N ARG A 260 -19.11 -13.53 16.52
CA ARG A 260 -18.15 -13.79 17.60
C ARG A 260 -17.50 -15.16 17.50
#